data_AF-A0A8I6TJE8-F1
#
_entry.id   AF-A0A8I6TJE8-F1
#
_cell.length_a   1.000
_cell.length_b   1.000
_cell.length_c   1.000
_cell.angle_alpha   90.00
_cell.angle_beta   90.00
_cell.angle_gamma   90.00
#
_symmetry.space_group_name_H-M   'P 1'
#
loop_
_entity.id
_entity.type
_entity.pdbx_description
1 polymer ?
#
loop_
_entity_poly.entity_id
_entity_poly.type
_entity_poly.pdbx_seq_one_letter_code
_entity_poly.pdbx_strand_id
1 'polypeptide(L)'
;MDEMTASYSEICDGPDDDLERCEELPLERPQVLKLPESSKNVSKPEEFLKQLDGTITRNGEMISFIAGNLEEKIKLSSPTTATDFYWNRQTTGEAKLLEELELEASVLAASVDSLTEALAETLHSISALTVDCLESYRDVVCKACDAVDTNIKAMYQLMAKCEEMSKSMAPIYKLSSHIKNIKHLLDVFEAIPR
;
A
#
# COMPACT_ATOMS: atom_id res chain seq x y z
N MET A 1 -8.68 24.37 16.66
CA MET A 1 -8.67 22.90 16.69
C MET A 1 -7.68 22.57 15.59
N ASP A 2 -6.40 22.71 15.92
CA ASP A 2 -5.33 22.97 14.96
C ASP A 2 -4.24 21.92 15.12
N GLU A 3 -3.95 21.33 13.96
CA GLU A 3 -2.69 20.82 13.43
C GLU A 3 -1.90 19.71 14.14
N MET A 4 -1.80 18.62 13.39
CA MET A 4 -0.76 17.59 13.43
C MET A 4 0.60 18.19 13.09
N THR A 5 1.56 18.08 14.00
CA THR A 5 2.99 18.05 13.66
C THR A 5 3.70 17.11 14.64
N ALA A 6 4.03 15.90 14.19
CA ALA A 6 5.00 15.06 14.87
C ALA A 6 6.24 14.94 13.96
N SER A 7 7.39 15.33 14.48
CA SER A 7 8.69 15.37 13.79
C SER A 7 9.21 13.98 13.43
N TYR A 8 9.73 13.86 12.21
CA TYR A 8 10.47 12.72 11.68
C TYR A 8 11.89 12.67 12.29
N SER A 9 12.06 12.02 13.44
CA SER A 9 13.42 11.71 13.93
C SER A 9 13.53 10.41 14.73
N GLU A 10 12.48 9.61 14.82
CA GLU A 10 12.52 8.34 15.54
C GLU A 10 11.80 7.28 14.72
N ILE A 11 12.54 6.52 13.90
CA ILE A 11 12.34 5.10 13.56
C ILE A 11 13.50 4.73 12.62
N CYS A 12 14.52 4.07 13.17
CA CYS A 12 15.15 2.84 12.64
C CYS A 12 16.52 2.64 13.31
N ASP A 13 16.48 1.95 14.45
CA ASP A 13 17.57 1.11 14.94
C ASP A 13 17.22 -0.34 14.54
N GLY A 14 18.05 -0.98 13.72
CA GLY A 14 17.93 -2.40 13.36
C GLY A 14 18.67 -2.76 12.07
N PRO A 15 19.26 -3.97 11.98
CA PRO A 15 20.70 -4.13 11.72
C PRO A 15 21.09 -4.59 10.31
N ASP A 16 22.31 -4.20 9.92
CA ASP A 16 23.23 -4.81 8.95
C ASP A 16 22.66 -5.36 7.63
N ASP A 17 22.79 -4.58 6.55
CA ASP A 17 23.00 -5.12 5.20
C ASP A 17 23.98 -4.19 4.43
N ASP A 18 24.94 -4.81 3.76
CA ASP A 18 26.23 -4.27 3.33
C ASP A 18 26.13 -3.28 2.14
N LEU A 19 25.88 -1.99 2.41
CA LEU A 19 26.05 -0.95 1.38
C LEU A 19 27.40 -0.24 1.52
N GLU A 20 28.29 -0.50 0.55
CA GLU A 20 29.60 0.15 0.39
C GLU A 20 29.49 1.67 0.63
N ARG A 21 30.08 2.12 1.73
CA ARG A 21 30.30 3.53 2.00
C ARG A 21 31.27 4.05 0.95
N CYS A 22 30.78 4.79 -0.05
CA CYS A 22 31.64 5.56 -0.93
C CYS A 22 32.57 6.43 -0.07
N GLU A 23 33.87 6.13 -0.09
CA GLU A 23 34.86 7.00 0.51
C GLU A 23 34.84 8.33 -0.24
N GLU A 24 34.33 9.39 0.40
CA GLU A 24 34.58 10.76 -0.05
C GLU A 24 36.10 10.98 -0.06
N LEU A 25 36.70 10.94 -1.25
CA LEU A 25 38.06 11.43 -1.44
C LEU A 25 38.05 12.94 -1.10
N PRO A 26 38.89 13.42 -0.18
CA PRO A 26 38.97 14.84 0.11
C PRO A 26 39.39 15.59 -1.16
N LEU A 27 38.49 16.38 -1.73
CA LEU A 27 38.84 17.28 -2.82
C LEU A 27 39.85 18.31 -2.29
N GLU A 28 41.12 18.08 -2.61
CA GLU A 28 42.23 18.94 -2.23
C GLU A 28 41.97 20.35 -2.81
N ARG A 29 41.84 21.35 -1.93
CA ARG A 29 41.67 22.74 -2.35
C ARG A 29 42.85 23.11 -3.26
N PRO A 30 42.62 23.69 -4.45
CA PRO A 30 43.69 24.02 -5.37
C PRO A 30 44.75 24.86 -4.65
N GLN A 31 46.02 24.48 -4.83
CA GLN A 31 47.14 25.11 -4.14
C GLN A 31 47.11 26.62 -4.41
N VAL A 32 47.07 27.41 -3.34
CA VAL A 32 47.26 28.86 -3.45
C VAL A 32 48.59 29.08 -4.16
N LEU A 33 48.56 29.86 -5.26
CA LEU A 33 49.73 30.17 -6.07
C LEU A 33 50.88 30.62 -5.15
N LYS A 34 51.89 29.77 -4.97
CA LYS A 34 53.07 30.10 -4.17
C LYS A 34 53.80 31.25 -4.87
N LEU A 35 53.73 32.45 -4.29
CA LEU A 35 54.58 33.55 -4.72
C LEU A 35 56.05 33.12 -4.51
N PRO A 36 56.95 33.34 -5.49
CA PRO A 36 58.36 32.98 -5.35
C PRO A 36 58.98 33.68 -4.13
N GLU A 37 59.83 32.97 -3.39
CA GLU A 37 60.37 33.35 -2.08
C GLU A 37 61.24 34.63 -2.04
N SER A 38 61.37 35.36 -3.15
CA SER A 38 62.04 36.66 -3.22
C SER A 38 61.30 37.79 -2.50
N SER A 39 60.11 37.54 -1.94
CA SER A 39 59.18 38.57 -1.45
C SER A 39 59.28 38.87 0.05
N LYS A 40 60.37 38.47 0.74
CA LYS A 40 60.60 38.81 2.15
C LYS A 40 61.33 40.14 2.38
N ASN A 41 61.81 40.82 1.34
CA ASN A 41 62.48 42.13 1.45
C ASN A 41 62.05 43.10 0.34
N VAL A 42 60.78 43.49 0.31
CA VAL A 42 60.33 44.59 -0.55
C VAL A 42 59.59 45.60 0.32
N SER A 43 60.27 46.67 0.69
CA SER A 43 59.70 47.77 1.47
C SER A 43 58.75 48.67 0.65
N LYS A 44 58.51 48.38 -0.63
CA LYS A 44 57.49 49.04 -1.48
C LYS A 44 56.95 48.08 -2.56
N PRO A 45 55.68 47.61 -2.49
CA PRO A 45 55.11 46.69 -3.48
C PRO A 45 55.14 47.23 -4.92
N GLU A 46 55.20 48.54 -5.10
CA GLU A 46 55.33 49.21 -6.40
C GLU A 46 56.62 48.88 -7.15
N GLU A 47 57.75 48.70 -6.45
CA GLU A 47 59.03 48.41 -7.10
C GLU A 47 59.06 47.00 -7.68
N PHE A 48 58.39 46.07 -7.02
CA PHE A 48 58.19 44.71 -7.53
C PHE A 48 57.25 44.69 -8.73
N LEU A 49 56.13 45.40 -8.66
CA LEU A 49 55.17 45.47 -9.77
C LEU A 49 55.79 46.14 -11.02
N LYS A 50 56.72 47.09 -10.86
CA LYS A 50 57.44 47.71 -11.98
C LYS A 50 58.37 46.77 -12.74
N GLN A 51 58.79 45.66 -12.13
CA GLN A 51 59.58 44.63 -12.80
C GLN A 51 58.71 43.67 -13.63
N LEU A 52 57.39 43.65 -13.37
CA LEU A 52 56.44 42.83 -14.09
C LEU A 52 55.95 43.56 -15.33
N ASP A 53 55.77 42.80 -16.42
CA ASP A 53 55.21 43.33 -17.67
C ASP A 53 53.71 43.60 -17.50
N GLY A 54 53.37 44.88 -17.30
CA GLY A 54 52.01 45.35 -17.08
C GLY A 54 51.91 46.84 -16.77
N THR A 55 50.68 47.33 -16.70
CA THR A 55 50.37 48.74 -16.40
C THR A 55 50.01 48.89 -14.93
N ILE A 56 50.69 49.80 -14.23
CA ILE A 56 50.45 50.10 -12.81
C ILE A 56 49.73 51.45 -12.71
N THR A 57 48.60 51.48 -12.01
CA THR A 57 47.86 52.70 -11.68
C THR A 57 47.72 52.82 -10.17
N ARG A 58 47.90 54.03 -9.62
CA ARG A 58 47.79 54.29 -8.19
C ARG A 58 46.68 55.30 -7.92
N ASN A 59 45.68 54.88 -7.15
CA ASN A 59 44.58 55.72 -6.71
C ASN A 59 44.59 55.76 -5.18
N GLY A 60 45.21 56.80 -4.61
CA GLY A 60 45.37 56.93 -3.15
C GLY A 60 46.32 55.86 -2.58
N GLU A 61 45.82 55.07 -1.63
CA GLU A 61 46.56 53.92 -1.06
C GLU A 61 46.46 52.64 -1.92
N MET A 62 45.56 52.61 -2.92
CA MET A 62 45.36 51.44 -3.76
C MET A 62 46.30 51.44 -4.97
N ILE A 63 46.99 50.32 -5.18
CA ILE A 63 47.81 50.07 -6.37
C ILE A 63 47.12 48.99 -7.19
N SER A 64 46.75 49.30 -8.43
CA SER A 64 46.19 48.35 -9.40
C SER A 64 47.25 48.01 -10.44
N PHE A 65 47.47 46.72 -10.65
CA PHE A 65 48.37 46.18 -11.68
C PHE A 65 47.56 45.39 -12.69
N ILE A 66 47.62 45.81 -13.95
CA ILE A 66 47.04 45.09 -15.08
C ILE A 66 48.20 44.45 -15.85
N ALA A 67 48.30 43.12 -15.77
CA ALA A 67 49.31 42.39 -16.52
C ALA A 67 49.18 42.64 -18.03
N GLY A 68 50.31 42.80 -18.71
CA GLY A 68 50.35 42.78 -20.18
C GLY A 68 49.81 41.44 -20.68
N ASN A 69 49.03 41.50 -21.76
CA ASN A 69 48.45 40.32 -22.42
C ASN A 69 47.63 39.43 -21.46
N LEU A 70 46.78 40.08 -20.65
CA LEU A 70 45.93 39.43 -19.64
C LEU A 70 45.05 38.32 -20.24
N GLU A 71 44.56 38.52 -21.46
CA GLU A 71 43.72 37.53 -22.15
C GLU A 71 44.47 36.21 -22.41
N GLU A 72 45.69 36.26 -22.94
CA GLU A 72 46.52 35.07 -23.16
C GLU A 72 46.90 34.39 -21.85
N LYS A 73 47.24 35.18 -20.82
CA LYS A 73 47.56 34.66 -19.48
C LYS A 73 46.35 33.95 -18.84
N ILE A 74 45.14 34.47 -19.03
CA ILE A 74 43.90 33.81 -18.57
C ILE A 74 43.68 32.49 -19.33
N LYS A 75 43.89 32.47 -20.65
CA LYS A 75 43.79 31.25 -21.47
C LYS A 75 44.77 30.17 -21.00
N LEU A 76 46.01 30.54 -20.69
CA LEU A 76 47.03 29.62 -20.17
C LEU A 76 46.78 29.19 -18.71
N SER A 77 46.06 30.00 -17.93
CA SER A 77 45.72 29.69 -16.53
C SER A 77 44.51 28.76 -16.38
N SER A 78 43.76 28.53 -17.45
CA SER A 78 42.65 27.58 -17.48
C SER A 78 43.18 26.20 -17.90
N PRO A 79 42.69 25.09 -17.32
CA PRO A 79 43.06 23.75 -17.77
C PRO A 79 42.65 23.55 -19.23
N THR A 80 43.59 23.68 -20.16
CA THR A 80 43.31 23.44 -21.59
C THR A 80 43.19 21.95 -21.87
N THR A 81 42.09 21.55 -22.52
CA THR A 81 41.88 20.29 -23.26
C THR A 81 41.78 18.96 -22.49
N ALA A 82 41.98 18.90 -21.18
CA ALA A 82 41.67 17.70 -20.40
C ALA A 82 40.18 17.64 -20.03
N THR A 83 39.60 18.76 -19.59
CA THR A 83 38.26 18.85 -19.01
C THR A 83 37.14 18.44 -19.97
N ASP A 84 37.25 18.73 -21.27
CA ASP A 84 36.22 18.32 -22.24
C ASP A 84 36.14 16.79 -22.40
N PHE A 85 37.25 16.08 -22.25
CA PHE A 85 37.26 14.60 -22.28
C PHE A 85 36.86 13.98 -20.94
N TYR A 86 37.12 14.64 -19.82
CA TYR A 86 36.72 14.14 -18.49
C TYR A 86 35.24 14.37 -18.20
N TRP A 87 34.62 15.49 -18.62
CA TRP A 87 33.18 15.68 -18.51
C TRP A 87 32.39 14.77 -19.47
N ASN A 88 32.89 14.55 -20.68
CA ASN A 88 32.21 13.68 -21.65
C ASN A 88 32.34 12.18 -21.31
N ARG A 89 33.39 11.78 -20.58
CA ARG A 89 33.55 10.40 -20.07
C ARG A 89 32.78 10.14 -18.77
N GLN A 90 32.56 11.18 -17.95
CA GLN A 90 31.73 11.08 -16.73
C GLN A 90 30.24 10.90 -17.07
N THR A 91 29.74 11.66 -18.05
CA THR A 91 28.32 11.61 -18.48
C THR A 91 27.91 10.26 -19.07
N THR A 92 28.81 9.51 -19.70
CA THR A 92 28.50 8.17 -20.22
C THR A 92 28.23 7.13 -19.13
N GLY A 93 28.87 7.25 -17.97
CA GLY A 93 28.60 6.36 -16.82
C GLY A 93 27.29 6.73 -16.11
N GLU A 94 27.06 8.04 -15.94
CA GLU A 94 25.83 8.58 -15.35
C GLU A 94 24.59 8.30 -16.20
N ALA A 95 24.70 8.34 -17.54
CA ALA A 95 23.61 8.01 -18.45
C ALA A 95 23.18 6.53 -18.35
N LYS A 96 24.14 5.61 -18.19
CA LYS A 96 23.85 4.18 -18.03
C LYS A 96 23.15 3.88 -16.70
N LEU A 97 23.56 4.58 -15.64
CA LEU A 97 22.95 4.43 -14.32
C LEU A 97 21.53 5.00 -14.29
N LEU A 98 21.28 6.10 -15.01
CA LEU A 98 19.93 6.63 -15.20
C LEU A 98 19.04 5.68 -16.02
N GLU A 99 19.59 5.07 -17.08
CA GLU A 99 18.89 4.07 -17.90
C GLU A 99 18.54 2.81 -17.10
N GLU A 100 19.47 2.33 -16.26
CA GLU A 100 19.22 1.20 -15.34
C GLU A 100 18.15 1.55 -14.30
N LEU A 101 18.20 2.75 -13.72
CA LEU A 101 17.18 3.23 -12.77
C LEU A 101 15.81 3.38 -13.44
N GLU A 102 15.76 3.93 -14.66
CA GLU A 102 14.52 4.07 -15.43
C GLU A 102 13.93 2.69 -15.76
N LEU A 103 14.78 1.74 -16.17
CA LEU A 103 14.36 0.37 -16.43
C LEU A 103 13.80 -0.29 -15.16
N GLU A 104 14.50 -0.21 -14.03
CA GLU A 104 14.05 -0.76 -12.74
C GLU A 104 12.76 -0.09 -12.27
N ALA A 105 12.64 1.24 -12.40
CA ALA A 105 11.42 1.97 -12.09
C ALA A 105 10.25 1.53 -12.99
N SER A 106 10.50 1.26 -14.27
CA SER A 106 9.48 0.74 -15.20
C SER A 106 9.01 -0.66 -14.81
N VAL A 107 9.93 -1.53 -14.38
CA VAL A 107 9.63 -2.89 -13.92
C VAL A 107 8.84 -2.85 -12.62
N LEU A 108 9.22 -1.96 -11.68
CA LEU A 108 8.49 -1.75 -10.44
C LEU A 108 7.07 -1.24 -10.70
N ALA A 109 6.91 -0.27 -11.61
CA ALA A 109 5.59 0.22 -12.01
C ALA A 109 4.72 -0.92 -12.59
N ALA A 110 5.26 -1.73 -13.50
CA ALA A 110 4.56 -2.88 -14.06
C ALA A 110 4.20 -3.94 -13.00
N SER A 111 5.06 -4.14 -11.99
CA SER A 111 4.80 -5.04 -10.86
C SER A 111 3.65 -4.53 -9.99
N VAL A 112 3.63 -3.23 -9.69
CA VAL A 112 2.52 -2.59 -8.96
C VAL A 112 1.23 -2.69 -9.76
N ASP A 113 1.25 -2.43 -11.06
CA ASP A 113 0.08 -2.57 -11.93
C ASP A 113 -0.47 -4.00 -11.86
N SER A 114 0.39 -5.01 -12.00
CA SER A 114 0.03 -6.43 -11.87
C SER A 114 -0.58 -6.76 -10.49
N LEU A 115 0.01 -6.24 -9.41
CA LEU A 115 -0.53 -6.43 -8.06
C LEU A 115 -1.91 -5.78 -7.89
N THR A 116 -2.09 -4.56 -8.42
CA THR A 116 -3.37 -3.85 -8.34
C THR A 116 -4.47 -4.55 -9.14
N GLU A 117 -4.14 -5.10 -10.30
CA GLU A 117 -5.05 -5.90 -11.11
C GLU A 117 -5.44 -7.19 -10.38
N ALA A 118 -4.46 -7.92 -9.82
CA ALA A 118 -4.71 -9.13 -9.04
C ALA A 118 -5.57 -8.86 -7.78
N LEU A 119 -5.33 -7.73 -7.10
CA LEU A 119 -6.15 -7.29 -5.97
C LEU A 119 -7.58 -7.01 -6.41
N ALA A 120 -7.77 -6.30 -7.53
CA ALA A 120 -9.09 -5.97 -8.06
C ALA A 120 -9.87 -7.24 -8.43
N GLU A 121 -9.22 -8.21 -9.09
CA GLU A 121 -9.82 -9.51 -9.42
C GLU A 121 -10.22 -10.28 -8.15
N THR A 122 -9.33 -10.33 -7.15
CA THR A 122 -9.60 -11.00 -5.87
C THR A 122 -10.78 -10.35 -5.13
N LEU A 123 -10.84 -9.01 -5.09
CA LEU A 123 -11.94 -8.27 -4.47
C LEU A 123 -13.26 -8.48 -5.21
N HIS A 124 -13.23 -8.52 -6.54
CA HIS A 124 -14.40 -8.85 -7.34
C HIS A 124 -14.91 -10.26 -7.07
N SER A 125 -13.99 -11.24 -6.98
CA SER A 125 -14.32 -12.63 -6.63
C SER A 125 -14.97 -12.73 -5.25
N ILE A 126 -14.40 -12.07 -4.23
CA ILE A 126 -14.97 -12.03 -2.87
C ILE A 126 -16.35 -11.35 -2.86
N SER A 127 -16.50 -10.25 -3.61
CA SER A 127 -17.77 -9.54 -3.73
C SER A 127 -18.85 -10.41 -4.38
N ALA A 128 -18.50 -11.16 -5.43
CA ALA A 128 -19.39 -12.10 -6.08
C ALA A 128 -19.84 -13.22 -5.11
N LEU A 129 -18.90 -13.84 -4.40
CA LEU A 129 -19.22 -14.86 -3.39
C LEU A 129 -20.14 -14.33 -2.28
N THR A 130 -19.95 -13.07 -1.88
CA THR A 130 -20.81 -12.44 -0.86
C THR A 130 -22.23 -12.24 -1.39
N VAL A 131 -22.38 -11.84 -2.66
CA VAL A 131 -23.69 -11.74 -3.32
C VAL A 131 -24.35 -13.12 -3.40
N ASP A 132 -23.63 -14.15 -3.85
CA ASP A 132 -24.13 -15.53 -3.94
C ASP A 132 -24.61 -16.05 -2.57
N CYS A 133 -23.86 -15.75 -1.50
CA CYS A 133 -24.25 -16.10 -0.14
C CYS A 133 -25.56 -15.43 0.28
N LEU A 134 -25.74 -14.14 -0.02
CA LEU A 134 -26.97 -13.41 0.28
C LEU A 134 -28.16 -13.93 -0.54
N GLU A 135 -27.95 -14.27 -1.81
CA GLU A 135 -28.99 -14.88 -2.64
C GLU A 135 -29.41 -16.25 -2.12
N SER A 136 -28.44 -17.11 -1.76
CA SER A 136 -28.70 -18.41 -1.16
C SER A 136 -29.46 -18.28 0.16
N TYR A 137 -29.09 -17.32 1.01
CA TYR A 137 -29.80 -17.04 2.26
C TYR A 137 -31.25 -16.62 2.02
N ARG A 138 -31.48 -15.68 1.10
CA ARG A 138 -32.82 -15.26 0.69
C ARG A 138 -33.67 -16.46 0.27
N ASP A 139 -33.12 -17.32 -0.58
CA ASP A 139 -33.84 -18.47 -1.12
C ASP A 139 -34.18 -19.51 -0.04
N VAL A 140 -33.25 -19.77 0.89
CA VAL A 140 -33.50 -20.67 2.04
C VAL A 140 -34.59 -20.11 2.94
N VAL A 141 -34.57 -18.81 3.23
CA VAL A 141 -35.62 -18.15 4.03
C VAL A 141 -36.98 -18.25 3.34
N CYS A 142 -37.06 -17.98 2.03
CA CYS A 142 -38.30 -18.13 1.27
C CYS A 142 -38.82 -19.58 1.31
N LYS A 143 -37.95 -20.57 1.06
CA LYS A 143 -38.31 -22.00 1.15
C LYS A 143 -38.79 -22.39 2.55
N ALA A 144 -38.18 -21.85 3.60
CA ALA A 144 -38.62 -22.08 4.97
C ALA A 144 -40.00 -21.47 5.23
N CYS A 145 -40.27 -20.26 4.73
CA CYS A 145 -41.61 -19.64 4.80
C CYS A 145 -42.66 -20.49 4.08
N ASP A 146 -42.35 -21.00 2.89
CA ASP A 146 -43.26 -21.89 2.14
C ASP A 146 -43.51 -23.22 2.88
N ALA A 147 -42.47 -23.79 3.48
CA ALA A 147 -42.59 -25.00 4.30
C ALA A 147 -43.46 -24.79 5.55
N VAL A 148 -43.34 -23.63 6.20
CA VAL A 148 -44.20 -23.28 7.34
C VAL A 148 -45.64 -23.02 6.89
N ASP A 149 -45.88 -22.33 5.78
CA ASP A 149 -47.22 -22.10 5.23
C ASP A 149 -47.93 -23.42 4.87
N THR A 150 -47.20 -24.34 4.23
CA THR A 150 -47.72 -25.68 3.95
C THR A 150 -48.02 -26.46 5.23
N ASN A 151 -47.21 -26.31 6.28
CA ASN A 151 -47.49 -26.91 7.60
C ASN A 151 -48.76 -26.33 8.23
N ILE A 152 -48.94 -25.01 8.20
CA ILE A 152 -50.15 -24.35 8.72
C ILE A 152 -51.40 -24.89 8.00
N LYS A 153 -51.35 -24.99 6.67
CA LYS A 153 -52.43 -25.58 5.87
C LYS A 153 -52.70 -27.03 6.27
N ALA A 154 -51.66 -27.83 6.46
CA ALA A 154 -51.78 -29.22 6.91
C ALA A 154 -52.40 -29.34 8.31
N MET A 155 -52.07 -28.44 9.24
CA MET A 155 -52.70 -28.40 10.56
C MET A 155 -54.20 -28.11 10.49
N TYR A 156 -54.62 -27.16 9.65
CA TYR A 156 -56.05 -26.88 9.45
C TYR A 156 -56.78 -28.05 8.79
N GLN A 157 -56.16 -28.72 7.82
CA GLN A 157 -56.72 -29.94 7.22
C GLN A 157 -56.86 -31.07 8.25
N LEU A 158 -55.83 -31.27 9.08
CA LEU A 158 -55.86 -32.26 10.15
C LEU A 158 -56.97 -31.95 11.16
N MET A 159 -57.13 -30.68 11.54
CA MET A 159 -58.20 -30.24 12.45
C MET A 159 -59.58 -30.59 11.89
N ALA A 160 -59.84 -30.26 10.62
CA ALA A 160 -61.09 -30.62 9.95
C ALA A 160 -61.32 -32.14 9.94
N LYS A 161 -60.25 -32.92 9.68
CA LYS A 161 -60.37 -34.37 9.62
C LYS A 161 -60.57 -35.03 10.99
N CYS A 162 -59.98 -34.47 12.05
CA CYS A 162 -60.25 -34.87 13.42
C CYS A 162 -61.71 -34.62 13.82
N GLU A 163 -62.29 -33.48 13.41
CA GLU A 163 -63.69 -33.18 13.68
C GLU A 163 -64.63 -34.16 12.95
N GLU A 164 -64.36 -34.42 11.67
CA GLU A 164 -65.11 -35.40 10.88
C GLU A 164 -65.03 -36.81 11.48
N MET A 165 -63.83 -37.23 11.89
CA MET A 165 -63.61 -38.51 12.57
C MET A 165 -64.39 -38.59 13.89
N SER A 166 -64.34 -37.53 14.71
CA SER A 166 -65.08 -37.47 15.97
C SER A 166 -66.60 -37.62 15.75
N LYS A 167 -67.14 -36.94 14.74
CA LYS A 167 -68.56 -37.07 14.33
C LYS A 167 -68.88 -38.50 13.87
N SER A 168 -68.01 -39.10 13.05
CA SER A 168 -68.16 -40.48 12.56
C SER A 168 -68.12 -41.52 13.70
N MET A 169 -67.38 -41.24 14.78
CA MET A 169 -67.27 -42.13 15.94
C MET A 169 -68.49 -42.07 16.89
N ALA A 170 -69.38 -41.08 16.78
CA ALA A 170 -70.53 -40.93 17.68
C ALA A 170 -71.43 -42.19 17.85
N PRO A 171 -71.72 -42.99 16.80
CA PRO A 171 -72.52 -44.22 16.92
C PRO A 171 -71.84 -45.32 17.73
N ILE A 172 -70.51 -45.34 17.81
CA ILE A 172 -69.74 -46.36 18.54
C ILE A 172 -70.07 -46.29 20.04
N TYR A 173 -70.27 -45.08 20.60
CA TYR A 173 -70.67 -44.92 22.00
C TYR A 173 -72.06 -45.50 22.27
N LYS A 174 -73.01 -45.36 21.34
CA LYS A 174 -74.35 -45.96 21.45
C LYS A 174 -74.26 -47.49 21.41
N LEU A 175 -73.47 -48.04 20.47
CA LEU A 175 -73.22 -49.47 20.39
C LEU A 175 -72.59 -50.01 21.68
N SER A 176 -71.60 -49.31 22.23
CA SER A 176 -70.99 -49.67 23.53
C SER A 176 -72.03 -49.72 24.65
N SER A 177 -72.98 -48.78 24.70
CA SER A 177 -74.07 -48.81 25.67
C SER A 177 -74.99 -50.02 25.47
N HIS A 178 -75.32 -50.36 24.22
CA HIS A 178 -76.15 -51.54 23.93
C HIS A 178 -75.45 -52.82 24.40
N ILE A 179 -74.15 -52.96 24.16
CA ILE A 179 -73.35 -54.10 24.63
C ILE A 179 -73.37 -54.20 26.17
N LYS A 180 -73.21 -53.08 26.87
CA LYS A 180 -73.29 -53.04 28.35
C LYS A 180 -74.66 -53.48 28.86
N ASN A 181 -75.73 -53.06 28.20
CA ASN A 181 -77.09 -53.46 28.58
C ASN A 181 -77.32 -54.96 28.36
N ILE A 182 -76.84 -55.52 27.24
CA ILE A 182 -76.91 -56.96 26.97
C ILE A 182 -76.14 -57.73 28.04
N LYS A 183 -74.92 -57.29 28.38
CA LYS A 183 -74.13 -57.88 29.46
C LYS A 183 -74.89 -57.87 30.79
N HIS A 184 -75.43 -56.72 31.20
CA HIS A 184 -76.19 -56.62 32.44
C HIS A 184 -77.41 -57.56 32.45
N LEU A 185 -78.13 -57.67 31.33
CA LEU A 185 -79.26 -58.57 31.23
C LEU A 185 -78.84 -60.03 31.37
N LEU A 186 -77.72 -60.43 30.75
CA LEU A 186 -77.12 -61.75 30.93
C LEU A 186 -76.77 -62.02 32.40
N ASP A 187 -76.12 -61.07 33.07
CA ASP A 187 -75.75 -61.19 34.48
C ASP A 187 -77.00 -61.42 35.38
N VAL A 188 -78.11 -60.73 35.09
CA VAL A 188 -79.38 -60.95 35.82
C VAL A 188 -79.97 -62.33 35.56
N PHE A 189 -79.93 -62.83 34.31
CA PHE A 189 -80.40 -64.17 34.00
C PHE A 189 -79.57 -65.26 34.68
N GLU A 190 -78.26 -65.07 34.79
CA GLU A 190 -77.37 -66.00 35.49
C GLU A 190 -77.58 -66.00 37.01
N ALA A 191 -78.02 -64.87 37.59
CA ALA A 191 -78.28 -64.73 39.01
C ALA A 191 -79.61 -65.37 39.49
N ILE A 192 -80.48 -65.83 38.58
CA ILE A 192 -81.72 -66.53 38.93
C ILE A 192 -81.39 -67.97 39.35
N PRO A 193 -81.64 -68.37 40.61
CA PRO A 193 -81.40 -69.74 41.05
C PRO A 193 -82.28 -70.72 40.27
N ARG A 194 -81.72 -71.88 39.89
CA ARG A 194 -82.47 -73.00 39.28
C ARG A 194 -83.49 -73.60 40.23
#